data_AF-A0A1Y2CW88-F1
#
_entry.id   AF-A0A1Y2CW88-F1
#
_cell.length_a   1.000
_cell.length_b   1.000
_cell.length_c   1.000
_cell.angle_alpha   90.00
_cell.angle_beta   90.00
_cell.angle_gamma   90.00
#
_symmetry.space_group_name_H-M   'P 1'
#
loop_
_entity.id
_entity.type
_entity.pdbx_description
1 polymer ?
#
loop_
_entity_poly.entity_id
_entity_poly.type
_entity_poly.pdbx_seq_one_letter_code
_entity_poly.pdbx_strand_id
1 'polypeptide(L)'
;LWTTSGKSLEINEPNSTGESIFRVRHDVTGTAGTFLSLAGGGVEGGPVYSGHEDGKVIVWEPTAFTKRYVVTMGLYKVVSLCVVEKGRLWVGWSQGKIGVFDTSVWDRWLLVKEFMAHGSSAVGNLVVDVKSVLTRGELFVVSCANEMGNIKVWDGFLVKDWKDSAVRNQEDQFATYRDVPVFVATWNINACKPEALESLPASQQILHQWFSQFNSSQPPPSIISINFQELVDLESKKANAKQLFMEVTGTKSSSSDNRLGYWREKLSRTLQECLPHLQYRLIDCHQLFGLFQCTFLLESEISNLIQGSISLAQVKTGLGGLHGNKGGIATRFLLNDTSLCFLNCHLAAHQSHVSARNNDLTAIRDGTTFPYFDIDTDAVFTQGGDGTLSLDHNHIFFAGDLNYRIDLPRETVLQAIDHREYTLLLQHDQLSLQFAQNAYFALKGFIEPPITFAPTFKYDVGSTRYDSSEKRRVPAWCDRVLYKGSGRFLEYTRGECVMSDHRPVSAMVVVRIKKIDYKRLEGVRLLVEDAGISFMQGRAREWGVGRGLIA
;
A
#
# COMPACT_ATOMS: atom_id res chain seq x y z
N LEU A 1 -27.33 -35.85 8.22
CA LEU A 1 -26.51 -35.24 9.29
C LEU A 1 -25.04 -35.38 8.90
N TRP A 2 -24.30 -34.26 8.85
CA TRP A 2 -22.87 -34.24 8.56
C TRP A 2 -22.10 -33.98 9.87
N THR A 3 -21.15 -34.83 10.22
CA THR A 3 -20.34 -34.70 11.44
C THR A 3 -18.86 -34.88 11.12
N THR A 4 -18.00 -34.14 11.80
CA THR A 4 -16.55 -34.21 11.59
C THR A 4 -15.83 -34.54 12.89
N SER A 5 -14.77 -35.34 12.79
CA SER A 5 -13.85 -35.62 13.88
C SER A 5 -12.43 -35.76 13.33
N GLY A 6 -11.52 -34.90 13.78
CA GLY A 6 -10.15 -34.87 13.25
C GLY A 6 -10.13 -34.56 11.75
N LYS A 7 -9.68 -35.53 10.94
CA LYS A 7 -9.67 -35.47 9.46
C LYS A 7 -10.74 -36.35 8.81
N SER A 8 -11.67 -36.88 9.60
CA SER A 8 -12.78 -37.71 9.13
C SER A 8 -14.07 -36.90 9.06
N LEU A 9 -14.77 -37.01 7.95
CA LEU A 9 -16.14 -36.55 7.76
C LEU A 9 -17.07 -37.77 7.65
N GLU A 10 -18.12 -37.79 8.46
CA GLU A 10 -19.17 -38.80 8.41
C GLU A 10 -20.52 -38.16 8.05
N ILE A 11 -21.28 -38.83 7.19
CA ILE A 11 -22.60 -38.42 6.75
C ILE A 11 -23.56 -39.55 7.08
N ASN A 12 -24.56 -39.28 7.91
CA ASN A 12 -25.51 -40.28 8.40
C ASN A 12 -26.96 -39.78 8.20
N GLU A 13 -27.90 -40.70 7.97
CA GLU A 13 -29.34 -40.41 8.02
C GLU A 13 -29.93 -40.81 9.39
N PRO A 14 -30.12 -39.86 10.32
CA PRO A 14 -30.52 -40.20 11.69
C PRO A 14 -31.92 -40.81 11.80
N ASN A 15 -32.76 -40.64 10.77
CA ASN A 15 -34.16 -41.11 10.77
C ASN A 15 -34.40 -42.32 9.85
N SER A 16 -33.36 -43.00 9.34
CA SER A 16 -33.59 -44.16 8.46
C SER A 16 -34.18 -45.33 9.24
N THR A 17 -35.39 -45.77 8.88
CA THR A 17 -36.11 -46.89 9.52
C THR A 17 -35.80 -48.26 8.90
N GLY A 18 -34.88 -48.33 7.94
CA GLY A 18 -34.48 -49.58 7.26
C GLY A 18 -33.39 -50.37 8.01
N GLU A 19 -33.23 -51.66 7.65
CA GLU A 19 -32.25 -52.58 8.24
C GLU A 19 -30.77 -52.19 8.00
N SER A 20 -30.50 -51.28 7.05
CA SER A 20 -29.16 -50.75 6.77
C SER A 20 -29.03 -49.27 7.13
N ILE A 21 -28.10 -48.94 8.03
CA ILE A 21 -27.76 -47.55 8.39
C ILE A 21 -27.05 -46.89 7.21
N PHE A 22 -27.64 -45.84 6.63
CA PHE A 22 -26.96 -45.03 5.62
C PHE A 22 -25.75 -44.30 6.27
N ARG A 23 -24.54 -44.59 5.77
CA ARG A 23 -23.30 -43.97 6.24
C ARG A 23 -22.31 -43.78 5.10
N VAL A 24 -21.89 -42.54 4.87
CA VAL A 24 -20.77 -42.19 3.97
C VAL A 24 -19.63 -41.62 4.81
N ARG A 25 -18.39 -42.01 4.49
CA ARG A 25 -17.18 -41.53 5.17
C ARG A 25 -16.17 -40.98 4.18
N HIS A 26 -15.56 -39.87 4.54
CA HIS A 26 -14.46 -39.25 3.81
C HIS A 26 -13.29 -38.97 4.74
N ASP A 27 -12.07 -39.23 4.27
CA ASP A 27 -10.83 -38.81 4.93
C ASP A 27 -10.15 -37.75 4.05
N VAL A 28 -9.76 -36.63 4.66
CA VAL A 28 -9.14 -35.49 3.94
C VAL A 28 -7.62 -35.45 4.04
N THR A 29 -6.98 -36.51 4.53
CA THR A 29 -5.51 -36.64 4.59
C THR A 29 -4.90 -36.44 3.21
N GLY A 30 -3.84 -35.63 3.16
CA GLY A 30 -3.20 -35.21 1.89
C GLY A 30 -3.97 -34.13 1.12
N THR A 31 -5.22 -33.82 1.48
CA THR A 31 -6.02 -32.75 0.86
C THR A 31 -6.03 -31.48 1.75
N ALA A 32 -6.39 -31.63 3.02
CA ALA A 32 -6.52 -30.52 3.97
C ALA A 32 -6.15 -30.92 5.42
N GLY A 33 -6.09 -29.91 6.29
CA GLY A 33 -5.90 -30.05 7.72
C GLY A 33 -7.15 -30.56 8.44
N THR A 34 -7.10 -30.55 9.77
CA THR A 34 -8.21 -30.91 10.66
C THR A 34 -9.46 -30.08 10.36
N PHE A 35 -10.64 -30.71 10.38
CA PHE A 35 -11.92 -30.02 10.27
C PHE A 35 -12.15 -29.10 11.48
N LEU A 36 -12.56 -27.87 11.23
CA LEU A 36 -12.84 -26.86 12.27
C LEU A 36 -14.28 -26.32 12.20
N SER A 37 -14.87 -26.26 11.01
CA SER A 37 -16.20 -25.72 10.82
C SER A 37 -16.92 -26.37 9.65
N LEU A 38 -18.25 -26.35 9.69
CA LEU A 38 -19.15 -26.78 8.62
C LEU A 38 -20.25 -25.74 8.41
N ALA A 39 -20.63 -25.50 7.16
CA ALA A 39 -21.78 -24.66 6.82
C ALA A 39 -22.43 -25.11 5.51
N GLY A 40 -23.69 -24.77 5.29
CA GLY A 40 -24.43 -25.07 4.07
C GLY A 40 -25.33 -26.30 4.17
N GLY A 41 -25.78 -26.82 3.02
CA GLY A 41 -26.71 -27.97 2.97
C GLY A 41 -28.15 -27.65 3.36
N GLY A 42 -28.59 -26.39 3.23
CA GLY A 42 -29.96 -25.95 3.51
C GLY A 42 -31.02 -26.48 2.52
N VAL A 43 -32.28 -26.05 2.72
CA VAL A 43 -33.51 -26.57 2.07
C VAL A 43 -33.48 -26.52 0.53
N GLU A 44 -32.65 -25.65 -0.08
CA GLU A 44 -32.53 -25.50 -1.54
C GLU A 44 -31.42 -26.36 -2.19
N GLY A 45 -30.74 -27.23 -1.44
CA GLY A 45 -29.73 -28.14 -2.02
C GLY A 45 -28.41 -27.47 -2.41
N GLY A 46 -28.07 -26.33 -1.80
CA GLY A 46 -26.77 -25.67 -1.99
C GLY A 46 -25.60 -26.49 -1.42
N PRO A 47 -24.36 -26.23 -1.88
CA PRO A 47 -23.17 -26.97 -1.44
C PRO A 47 -22.96 -26.91 0.07
N VAL A 48 -22.27 -27.93 0.60
CA VAL A 48 -21.76 -27.93 1.97
C VAL A 48 -20.29 -27.51 1.92
N TYR A 49 -19.88 -26.70 2.89
CA TYR A 49 -18.53 -26.17 3.01
C TYR A 49 -17.91 -26.67 4.31
N SER A 50 -16.63 -27.04 4.28
CA SER A 50 -15.87 -27.34 5.48
C SER A 50 -14.61 -26.48 5.58
N GLY A 51 -14.39 -25.88 6.74
CA GLY A 51 -13.22 -25.08 7.05
C GLY A 51 -12.15 -25.89 7.78
N HIS A 52 -10.89 -25.63 7.47
CA HIS A 52 -9.77 -26.44 7.94
C HIS A 52 -8.67 -25.63 8.65
N GLU A 53 -7.90 -26.33 9.46
CA GLU A 53 -6.77 -25.79 10.23
C GLU A 53 -5.66 -25.19 9.35
N ASP A 54 -5.47 -25.71 8.13
CA ASP A 54 -4.44 -25.23 7.18
C ASP A 54 -4.96 -24.12 6.24
N GLY A 55 -6.03 -23.44 6.62
CA GLY A 55 -6.56 -22.30 5.88
C GLY A 55 -7.29 -22.65 4.58
N LYS A 56 -7.72 -23.91 4.43
CA LYS A 56 -8.48 -24.38 3.27
C LYS A 56 -9.97 -24.46 3.55
N VAL A 57 -10.75 -24.36 2.48
CA VAL A 57 -12.16 -24.68 2.44
C VAL A 57 -12.39 -25.80 1.42
N ILE A 58 -13.04 -26.88 1.82
CA ILE A 58 -13.48 -27.93 0.89
C ILE A 58 -14.97 -27.72 0.60
N VAL A 59 -15.33 -27.82 -0.69
CA VAL A 59 -16.71 -27.75 -1.17
C VAL A 59 -17.21 -29.17 -1.46
N TRP A 60 -18.36 -29.51 -0.91
CA TRP A 60 -18.97 -30.82 -0.98
C TRP A 60 -20.30 -30.74 -1.74
N GLU A 61 -20.54 -31.76 -2.57
CA GLU A 61 -21.82 -32.01 -3.23
C GLU A 61 -22.78 -32.68 -2.22
N PRO A 62 -23.88 -32.02 -1.82
CA PRO A 62 -24.78 -32.55 -0.80
C PRO A 62 -25.59 -33.77 -1.25
N THR A 63 -25.80 -33.96 -2.56
CA THR A 63 -26.63 -35.06 -3.10
C THR A 63 -25.83 -36.33 -3.37
N ALA A 64 -24.68 -36.19 -4.04
CA ALA A 64 -23.75 -37.28 -4.30
C ALA A 64 -22.80 -37.57 -3.12
N PHE A 65 -22.81 -36.72 -2.09
CA PHE A 65 -21.93 -36.82 -0.92
C PHE A 65 -20.45 -36.91 -1.30
N THR A 66 -20.00 -36.14 -2.30
CA THR A 66 -18.62 -36.18 -2.80
C THR A 66 -17.93 -34.83 -2.68
N LYS A 67 -16.60 -34.84 -2.57
CA LYS A 67 -15.77 -33.63 -2.68
C LYS A 67 -15.85 -33.09 -4.11
N ARG A 68 -16.22 -31.81 -4.27
CA ARG A 68 -16.18 -31.10 -5.56
C ARG A 68 -14.78 -30.52 -5.83
N TYR A 69 -14.32 -29.61 -4.97
CA TYR A 69 -13.03 -28.94 -5.13
C TYR A 69 -12.55 -28.34 -3.79
N VAL A 70 -11.33 -27.81 -3.78
CA VAL A 70 -10.66 -27.22 -2.60
C VAL A 70 -10.21 -25.81 -2.92
N VAL A 71 -10.47 -24.88 -2.02
CA VAL A 71 -10.03 -23.48 -2.10
C VAL A 71 -9.04 -23.20 -0.99
N THR A 72 -7.89 -22.62 -1.33
CA THR A 72 -6.91 -22.18 -0.33
C THR A 72 -7.15 -20.70 -0.03
N MET A 73 -7.59 -20.40 1.20
CA MET A 73 -7.99 -19.05 1.62
C MET A 73 -6.83 -18.24 2.21
N GLY A 74 -5.77 -18.91 2.66
CA GLY A 74 -4.60 -18.28 3.27
C GLY A 74 -3.90 -19.20 4.26
N LEU A 75 -3.11 -18.61 5.16
CA LEU A 75 -2.31 -19.34 6.17
C LEU A 75 -3.05 -19.55 7.51
N TYR A 76 -4.16 -18.85 7.71
CA TYR A 76 -4.88 -18.84 8.99
C TYR A 76 -6.00 -19.86 9.02
N LYS A 77 -6.23 -20.45 10.19
CA LYS A 77 -7.27 -21.47 10.40
C LYS A 77 -8.66 -20.92 10.04
N VAL A 78 -9.45 -21.66 9.27
CA VAL A 78 -10.85 -21.33 8.97
C VAL A 78 -11.75 -21.90 10.07
N VAL A 79 -12.00 -21.08 11.09
CA VAL A 79 -12.62 -21.52 12.36
C VAL A 79 -14.14 -21.48 12.34
N SER A 80 -14.74 -20.63 11.50
CA SER A 80 -16.20 -20.56 11.35
C SER A 80 -16.57 -20.27 9.90
N LEU A 81 -17.72 -20.78 9.51
CA LEU A 81 -18.29 -20.61 8.18
C LEU A 81 -19.78 -20.33 8.34
N CYS A 82 -20.32 -19.48 7.47
CA CYS A 82 -21.75 -19.23 7.41
C CYS A 82 -22.18 -18.97 5.97
N VAL A 83 -23.17 -19.73 5.50
CA VAL A 83 -23.80 -19.44 4.20
C VAL A 83 -24.89 -18.41 4.48
N VAL A 84 -24.62 -17.18 4.08
CA VAL A 84 -25.56 -16.07 4.32
C VAL A 84 -26.67 -16.12 3.31
N GLU A 85 -26.37 -16.40 2.04
CA GLU A 85 -27.35 -16.60 0.97
C GLU A 85 -26.71 -17.42 -0.16
N LYS A 86 -27.48 -17.69 -1.23
CA LYS A 86 -26.97 -18.38 -2.40
C LYS A 86 -25.76 -17.65 -2.99
N GLY A 87 -24.63 -18.34 -3.07
CA GLY A 87 -23.39 -17.78 -3.58
C GLY A 87 -22.66 -16.84 -2.61
N ARG A 88 -23.10 -16.68 -1.36
CA ARG A 88 -22.38 -15.88 -0.34
C ARG A 88 -21.93 -16.71 0.85
N LEU A 89 -20.62 -16.90 0.95
CA LEU A 89 -19.99 -17.55 2.09
C LEU A 89 -19.25 -16.54 2.95
N TRP A 90 -19.60 -16.47 4.22
CA TRP A 90 -18.85 -15.73 5.23
C TRP A 90 -17.90 -16.68 5.94
N VAL A 91 -16.67 -16.22 6.13
CA VAL A 91 -15.54 -17.01 6.61
C VAL A 91 -14.90 -16.29 7.77
N GLY A 92 -14.83 -16.93 8.93
CA GLY A 92 -14.14 -16.42 10.12
C GLY A 92 -12.80 -17.11 10.31
N TRP A 93 -11.75 -16.33 10.57
CA TRP A 93 -10.41 -16.84 10.80
C TRP A 93 -9.97 -16.79 12.27
N SER A 94 -8.93 -17.56 12.60
CA SER A 94 -8.33 -17.58 13.93
C SER A 94 -7.73 -16.24 14.37
N GLN A 95 -7.44 -15.33 13.42
CA GLN A 95 -6.89 -14.00 13.69
C GLN A 95 -7.96 -12.91 13.85
N GLY A 96 -9.22 -13.29 14.11
CA GLY A 96 -10.31 -12.34 14.39
C GLY A 96 -10.87 -11.59 13.20
N LYS A 97 -10.45 -11.89 11.97
CA LYS A 97 -11.03 -11.33 10.74
C LYS A 97 -12.22 -12.14 10.22
N ILE A 98 -13.13 -11.44 9.55
CA ILE A 98 -14.22 -12.01 8.74
C ILE A 98 -14.00 -11.63 7.29
N GLY A 99 -14.21 -12.59 6.39
CA GLY A 99 -14.21 -12.39 4.94
C GLY A 99 -15.54 -12.83 4.33
N VAL A 100 -16.03 -12.07 3.36
CA VAL A 100 -17.24 -12.35 2.60
C VAL A 100 -16.86 -12.68 1.18
N PHE A 101 -17.23 -13.88 0.72
CA PHE A 101 -16.89 -14.39 -0.60
C PHE A 101 -18.13 -14.58 -1.46
N ASP A 102 -18.04 -14.17 -2.71
CA ASP A 102 -18.94 -14.63 -3.77
C ASP A 102 -18.42 -15.98 -4.29
N THR A 103 -19.23 -17.02 -4.12
CA THR A 103 -18.96 -18.41 -4.51
C THR A 103 -19.80 -18.86 -5.71
N SER A 104 -20.46 -17.93 -6.41
CA SER A 104 -21.32 -18.20 -7.56
C SER A 104 -20.55 -18.80 -8.74
N VAL A 105 -19.26 -18.47 -8.86
CA VAL A 105 -18.34 -19.05 -9.85
C VAL A 105 -17.42 -20.04 -9.16
N TRP A 106 -17.54 -21.31 -9.51
CA TRP A 106 -16.94 -22.43 -8.76
C TRP A 106 -15.40 -22.43 -8.76
N ASP A 107 -14.75 -21.90 -9.80
CA ASP A 107 -13.28 -21.87 -9.93
C ASP A 107 -12.67 -20.52 -9.55
N ARG A 108 -13.50 -19.50 -9.26
CA ARG A 108 -13.07 -18.13 -9.01
C ARG A 108 -13.93 -17.49 -7.93
N TRP A 109 -13.58 -17.78 -6.68
CA TRP A 109 -14.17 -17.09 -5.55
C TRP A 109 -13.68 -15.65 -5.52
N LEU A 110 -14.61 -14.70 -5.42
CA LEU A 110 -14.29 -13.28 -5.32
C LEU A 110 -14.44 -12.85 -3.86
N LEU A 111 -13.35 -12.34 -3.27
CA LEU A 111 -13.43 -11.66 -1.98
C LEU A 111 -14.19 -10.36 -2.19
N VAL A 112 -15.38 -10.25 -1.60
CA VAL A 112 -16.20 -9.05 -1.67
C VAL A 112 -15.85 -8.07 -0.56
N LYS A 113 -15.55 -8.58 0.64
CA LYS A 113 -15.17 -7.74 1.79
C LYS A 113 -14.34 -8.53 2.78
N GLU A 114 -13.33 -7.91 3.37
CA GLU A 114 -12.64 -8.41 4.57
C GLU A 114 -12.63 -7.30 5.63
N PHE A 115 -12.86 -7.66 6.88
CA PHE A 115 -12.81 -6.71 7.99
C PHE A 115 -12.39 -7.38 9.30
N MET A 116 -11.84 -6.59 10.21
CA MET A 116 -11.48 -7.03 11.55
C MET A 116 -12.73 -7.09 12.44
N ALA A 117 -13.09 -8.28 12.91
CA ALA A 117 -14.25 -8.48 13.77
C ALA A 117 -13.87 -8.48 15.24
N HIS A 118 -12.84 -9.23 15.65
CA HIS A 118 -12.56 -9.53 17.06
C HIS A 118 -11.10 -9.29 17.49
N GLY A 119 -10.37 -8.41 16.80
CA GLY A 119 -8.97 -8.11 17.15
C GLY A 119 -8.10 -9.36 17.02
N SER A 120 -7.36 -9.72 18.08
CA SER A 120 -6.51 -10.92 18.08
C SER A 120 -7.26 -12.24 18.33
N SER A 121 -8.54 -12.20 18.74
CA SER A 121 -9.28 -13.41 19.13
C SER A 121 -10.01 -14.04 17.95
N ALA A 122 -9.99 -15.38 17.86
CA ALA A 122 -10.61 -16.14 16.78
C ALA A 122 -12.13 -15.89 16.66
N VAL A 123 -12.63 -15.83 15.42
CA VAL A 123 -14.07 -15.76 15.13
C VAL A 123 -14.70 -17.13 15.33
N GLY A 124 -15.04 -17.45 16.57
CA GLY A 124 -15.49 -18.77 16.99
C GLY A 124 -16.77 -19.27 16.34
N ASN A 125 -17.72 -18.36 16.11
CA ASN A 125 -19.00 -18.71 15.50
C ASN A 125 -19.52 -17.58 14.61
N LEU A 126 -20.25 -17.96 13.57
CA LEU A 126 -20.98 -17.08 12.65
C LEU A 126 -22.39 -17.64 12.45
N VAL A 127 -23.39 -16.87 12.84
CA VAL A 127 -24.80 -17.26 12.77
C VAL A 127 -25.58 -16.22 12.01
N VAL A 128 -26.37 -16.64 11.03
CA VAL A 128 -27.29 -15.76 10.30
C VAL A 128 -28.62 -15.71 11.04
N ASP A 129 -29.11 -14.51 11.31
CA ASP A 129 -30.46 -14.28 11.81
C ASP A 129 -31.45 -14.09 10.66
N VAL A 130 -31.89 -15.22 10.11
CA VAL A 130 -32.89 -15.26 9.04
C VAL A 130 -34.26 -14.71 9.48
N LYS A 131 -34.56 -14.69 10.79
CA LYS A 131 -35.86 -14.21 11.30
C LYS A 131 -35.99 -12.70 11.16
N SER A 132 -34.89 -11.97 11.28
CA SER A 132 -34.88 -10.52 11.08
C SER A 132 -35.30 -10.12 9.66
N VAL A 133 -35.06 -10.96 8.65
CA VAL A 133 -35.54 -10.67 7.30
C VAL A 133 -37.06 -10.67 7.24
N LEU A 134 -37.69 -11.62 7.92
CA LEU A 134 -39.15 -11.76 7.95
C LEU A 134 -39.83 -10.67 8.78
N THR A 135 -39.18 -10.17 9.83
CA THR A 135 -39.79 -9.21 10.78
C THR A 135 -39.41 -7.76 10.51
N ARG A 136 -38.25 -7.51 9.90
CA ARG A 136 -37.67 -6.17 9.70
C ARG A 136 -37.27 -5.89 8.25
N GLY A 137 -37.24 -6.91 7.38
CA GLY A 137 -36.67 -6.78 6.03
C GLY A 137 -35.14 -6.64 6.03
N GLU A 138 -34.47 -6.91 7.15
CA GLU A 138 -33.02 -6.76 7.33
C GLU A 138 -32.39 -8.13 7.62
N LEU A 139 -31.22 -8.41 7.06
CA LEU A 139 -30.46 -9.62 7.37
C LEU A 139 -29.30 -9.28 8.29
N PHE A 140 -29.17 -10.00 9.40
CA PHE A 140 -28.03 -9.84 10.31
C PHE A 140 -27.18 -11.10 10.35
N VAL A 141 -25.86 -10.91 10.43
CA VAL A 141 -24.91 -11.96 10.76
C VAL A 141 -24.33 -11.64 12.13
N VAL A 142 -24.42 -12.59 13.05
CA VAL A 142 -23.88 -12.49 14.40
C VAL A 142 -22.57 -13.27 14.46
N SER A 143 -21.52 -12.62 14.93
CA SER A 143 -20.22 -13.25 15.18
C SER A 143 -19.91 -13.30 16.67
N CYS A 144 -19.30 -14.38 17.13
CA CYS A 144 -18.84 -14.53 18.51
C CYS A 144 -17.34 -14.83 18.55
N ALA A 145 -16.59 -14.14 19.40
CA ALA A 145 -15.19 -14.46 19.66
C ALA A 145 -15.08 -15.74 20.52
N ASN A 146 -14.12 -16.61 20.23
CA ASN A 146 -13.84 -17.78 21.08
C ASN A 146 -13.38 -17.37 22.49
N GLU A 147 -12.58 -16.31 22.55
CA GLU A 147 -12.05 -15.78 23.80
C GLU A 147 -12.96 -14.65 24.27
N MET A 148 -13.35 -14.68 25.55
CA MET A 148 -14.18 -13.67 26.21
C MET A 148 -15.65 -13.58 25.76
N GLY A 149 -16.08 -14.32 24.72
CA GLY A 149 -17.48 -14.40 24.33
C GLY A 149 -18.07 -13.10 23.77
N ASN A 150 -17.22 -12.20 23.25
CA ASN A 150 -17.67 -10.93 22.67
C ASN A 150 -18.52 -11.20 21.42
N ILE A 151 -19.73 -10.64 21.40
CA ILE A 151 -20.68 -10.78 20.29
C ILE A 151 -20.76 -9.47 19.51
N LYS A 152 -20.75 -9.57 18.18
CA LYS A 152 -20.96 -8.44 17.26
C LYS A 152 -21.99 -8.79 16.20
N VAL A 153 -22.78 -7.81 15.79
CA VAL A 153 -23.83 -7.92 14.77
C VAL A 153 -23.41 -7.15 13.53
N TRP A 154 -23.58 -7.76 12.37
CA TRP A 154 -23.19 -7.24 11.06
C TRP A 154 -24.37 -7.21 10.12
N ASP A 155 -24.39 -6.22 9.23
CA ASP A 155 -25.32 -6.17 8.09
C ASP A 155 -25.00 -7.32 7.11
N GLY A 156 -25.89 -8.31 7.06
CA GLY A 156 -25.76 -9.48 6.20
C GLY A 156 -26.05 -9.20 4.73
N PHE A 157 -26.78 -8.12 4.42
CA PHE A 157 -27.01 -7.69 3.04
C PHE A 157 -25.91 -6.79 2.49
N LEU A 158 -25.03 -6.27 3.35
CA LEU A 158 -23.97 -5.32 2.99
C LEU A 158 -24.54 -4.07 2.30
N VAL A 159 -25.67 -3.56 2.81
CA VAL A 159 -26.38 -2.38 2.29
C VAL A 159 -25.47 -1.17 2.25
N LYS A 160 -24.70 -0.92 3.33
CA LYS A 160 -23.74 0.19 3.35
C LYS A 160 -22.71 0.05 2.21
N ASP A 161 -22.09 -1.12 2.08
CA ASP A 161 -21.09 -1.37 1.03
C ASP A 161 -21.70 -1.26 -0.38
N TRP A 162 -22.95 -1.69 -0.55
CA TRP A 162 -23.71 -1.51 -1.78
C TRP A 162 -23.95 -0.02 -2.08
N LYS A 163 -24.41 0.77 -1.10
CA LYS A 163 -24.63 2.22 -1.25
C LYS A 163 -23.33 2.94 -1.60
N ASP A 164 -22.26 2.66 -0.88
CA ASP A 164 -20.94 3.24 -1.15
C ASP A 164 -20.47 2.89 -2.57
N SER A 165 -20.73 1.66 -3.03
CA SER A 165 -20.42 1.24 -4.39
C SER A 165 -21.32 1.90 -5.43
N ALA A 166 -22.61 2.07 -5.14
CA ALA A 166 -23.58 2.70 -6.04
C ALA A 166 -23.30 4.21 -6.22
N VAL A 167 -22.83 4.90 -5.18
CA VAL A 167 -22.34 6.28 -5.27
C VAL A 167 -21.04 6.32 -6.10
N ARG A 168 -20.06 5.47 -5.80
CA ARG A 168 -18.80 5.39 -6.57
C ARG A 168 -19.01 5.10 -8.06
N ASN A 169 -19.96 4.24 -8.41
CA ASN A 169 -20.27 3.91 -9.80
C ASN A 169 -20.91 5.09 -10.57
N GLN A 170 -21.32 6.14 -9.86
CA GLN A 170 -21.88 7.37 -10.43
C GLN A 170 -20.94 8.57 -10.27
N GLU A 171 -19.66 8.32 -9.98
CA GLU A 171 -18.67 9.37 -9.73
C GLU A 171 -18.57 10.39 -10.87
N ASP A 172 -18.72 9.97 -12.12
CA ASP A 172 -18.72 10.85 -13.29
C ASP A 172 -19.85 11.91 -13.29
N GLN A 173 -20.91 11.73 -12.48
CA GLN A 173 -22.00 12.71 -12.38
C GLN A 173 -21.64 13.91 -11.48
N PHE A 174 -20.74 13.70 -10.51
CA PHE A 174 -20.40 14.68 -9.47
C PHE A 174 -18.90 14.98 -9.39
N ALA A 175 -18.05 14.31 -10.16
CA ALA A 175 -16.62 14.55 -10.17
C ALA A 175 -16.12 14.98 -11.54
N THR A 176 -15.12 15.86 -11.54
CA THR A 176 -14.33 16.23 -12.71
C THR A 176 -12.88 15.88 -12.46
N TYR A 177 -12.13 15.66 -13.54
CA TYR A 177 -10.74 15.24 -13.44
C TYR A 177 -9.84 16.03 -14.36
N ARG A 178 -8.60 16.21 -13.94
CA ARG A 178 -7.54 16.80 -14.76
C ARG A 178 -6.21 16.11 -14.49
N ASP A 179 -5.37 16.10 -15.50
CA ASP A 179 -4.02 15.59 -15.41
C ASP A 179 -3.09 16.64 -14.81
N VAL A 180 -2.25 16.21 -13.86
CA VAL A 180 -1.30 17.06 -13.13
C VAL A 180 0.09 16.41 -13.21
N PRO A 181 1.09 17.05 -13.84
CA PRO A 181 2.43 16.49 -13.89
C PRO A 181 3.15 16.70 -12.55
N VAL A 182 3.82 15.65 -12.09
CA VAL A 182 4.53 15.55 -10.82
C VAL A 182 5.95 15.09 -11.08
N PHE A 183 6.92 15.89 -10.65
CA PHE A 183 8.33 15.56 -10.72
C PHE A 183 8.81 15.08 -9.35
N VAL A 184 9.41 13.89 -9.30
CA VAL A 184 9.99 13.33 -8.08
C VAL A 184 11.45 12.99 -8.34
N ALA A 185 12.34 13.49 -7.50
CA ALA A 185 13.76 13.20 -7.57
C ALA A 185 14.29 12.63 -6.26
N THR A 186 15.24 11.71 -6.34
CA THR A 186 15.95 11.14 -5.20
C THR A 186 17.46 11.20 -5.43
N TRP A 187 18.23 11.50 -4.39
CA TRP A 187 19.68 11.48 -4.47
C TRP A 187 20.35 11.32 -3.09
N ASN A 188 21.14 10.27 -2.92
CA ASN A 188 22.07 10.17 -1.81
C ASN A 188 23.25 11.12 -2.08
N ILE A 189 23.38 12.18 -1.28
CA ILE A 189 24.34 13.26 -1.53
C ILE A 189 25.68 13.07 -0.82
N ASN A 190 25.85 11.99 -0.05
CA ASN A 190 27.09 11.67 0.67
C ASN A 190 27.66 12.88 1.43
N ALA A 191 26.82 13.51 2.25
CA ALA A 191 27.12 14.69 3.08
C ALA A 191 27.60 15.95 2.35
N CYS A 192 27.46 16.00 1.03
CA CYS A 192 27.88 17.14 0.25
C CYS A 192 27.10 18.41 0.60
N LYS A 193 27.77 19.55 0.45
CA LYS A 193 27.15 20.87 0.61
C LYS A 193 26.73 21.44 -0.75
N PRO A 194 25.74 22.36 -0.79
CA PRO A 194 25.30 23.00 -2.03
C PRO A 194 26.43 23.66 -2.85
N GLU A 195 27.45 24.21 -2.20
CA GLU A 195 28.58 24.89 -2.86
C GLU A 195 29.39 23.93 -3.74
N ALA A 196 29.37 22.63 -3.44
CA ALA A 196 30.02 21.62 -4.27
C ALA A 196 29.36 21.45 -5.66
N LEU A 197 28.10 21.87 -5.82
CA LEU A 197 27.47 21.93 -7.15
C LEU A 197 28.01 23.10 -7.96
N GLU A 198 28.34 24.22 -7.32
CA GLU A 198 28.74 25.45 -8.00
C GLU A 198 30.14 25.36 -8.61
N SER A 199 30.98 24.45 -8.11
CA SER A 199 32.27 24.14 -8.70
C SER A 199 32.19 23.24 -9.93
N LEU A 200 31.03 22.63 -10.21
CA LEU A 200 30.83 21.80 -11.39
C LEU A 200 30.42 22.64 -12.61
N PRO A 201 30.80 22.23 -13.83
CA PRO A 201 30.26 22.81 -15.05
C PRO A 201 28.73 22.78 -15.05
N ALA A 202 28.05 23.79 -15.62
CA ALA A 202 26.59 23.85 -15.66
C ALA A 202 25.93 22.57 -16.21
N SER A 203 26.58 21.93 -17.20
CA SER A 203 26.15 20.66 -17.78
C SER A 203 26.22 19.47 -16.82
N GLN A 204 26.83 19.59 -15.64
CA GLN A 204 26.93 18.58 -14.58
C GLN A 204 26.20 19.00 -13.29
N GLN A 205 25.65 20.21 -13.25
CA GLN A 205 24.85 20.68 -12.11
C GLN A 205 23.46 20.07 -12.17
N ILE A 206 23.25 19.01 -11.38
CA ILE A 206 22.01 18.23 -11.44
C ILE A 206 20.73 19.05 -11.27
N LEU A 207 20.73 20.07 -10.41
CA LEU A 207 19.56 20.91 -10.20
C LEU A 207 19.19 21.70 -11.46
N HIS A 208 20.19 22.22 -12.20
CA HIS A 208 19.96 22.87 -13.47
C HIS A 208 19.49 21.87 -14.53
N GLN A 209 20.07 20.66 -14.58
CA GLN A 209 19.59 19.60 -15.49
C GLN A 209 18.12 19.28 -15.23
N TRP A 210 17.74 19.08 -13.97
CA TRP A 210 16.38 18.75 -13.58
C TRP A 210 15.37 19.85 -13.91
N PHE A 211 15.70 21.12 -13.71
CA PHE A 211 14.73 22.20 -13.87
C PHE A 211 14.73 22.81 -15.28
N SER A 212 15.88 22.94 -15.94
CA SER A 212 15.98 23.61 -17.25
C SER A 212 15.22 22.88 -18.36
N GLN A 213 15.06 21.55 -18.24
CA GLN A 213 14.27 20.75 -19.18
C GLN A 213 12.79 21.16 -19.24
N PHE A 214 12.26 21.79 -18.19
CA PHE A 214 10.86 22.25 -18.15
C PHE A 214 10.61 23.55 -18.93
N ASN A 215 11.65 24.19 -19.48
CA ASN A 215 11.49 25.38 -20.32
C ASN A 215 11.17 25.08 -21.78
N SER A 216 11.52 23.90 -22.29
CA SER A 216 11.70 23.73 -23.74
C SER A 216 10.95 22.55 -24.36
N SER A 217 10.52 21.53 -23.59
CA SER A 217 10.06 20.27 -24.19
C SER A 217 8.86 19.58 -23.53
N GLN A 218 8.55 19.86 -22.26
CA GLN A 218 7.45 19.24 -21.53
C GLN A 218 6.65 20.29 -20.76
N PRO A 219 5.33 20.08 -20.51
CA PRO A 219 4.59 20.94 -19.59
C PRO A 219 5.30 20.91 -18.22
N PRO A 220 5.51 22.08 -17.59
CA PRO A 220 6.20 22.13 -16.32
C PRO A 220 5.44 21.34 -15.25
N PRO A 221 6.13 20.68 -14.30
CA PRO A 221 5.48 19.96 -13.24
C PRO A 221 4.69 20.91 -12.35
N SER A 222 3.44 20.58 -12.06
CA SER A 222 2.67 21.30 -11.04
C SER A 222 3.23 21.06 -9.64
N ILE A 223 3.80 19.86 -9.41
CA ILE A 223 4.34 19.44 -8.11
C ILE A 223 5.78 18.97 -8.30
N ILE A 224 6.70 19.44 -7.47
CA ILE A 224 8.10 19.01 -7.45
C ILE A 224 8.40 18.47 -6.05
N SER A 225 8.86 17.22 -5.93
CA SER A 225 9.33 16.64 -4.67
C SER A 225 10.78 16.20 -4.80
N ILE A 226 11.68 16.83 -4.05
CA ILE A 226 13.11 16.55 -4.03
C ILE A 226 13.48 15.85 -2.73
N ASN A 227 14.10 14.68 -2.85
CA ASN A 227 14.37 13.76 -1.75
C ASN A 227 15.88 13.50 -1.68
N PHE A 228 16.53 13.89 -0.59
CA PHE A 228 17.94 13.57 -0.36
C PHE A 228 18.13 12.59 0.77
N GLN A 229 19.22 11.82 0.67
CA GLN A 229 19.74 10.95 1.72
C GLN A 229 21.18 11.37 2.03
N GLU A 230 21.65 11.06 3.24
CA GLU A 230 22.98 11.46 3.74
C GLU A 230 23.23 12.97 3.66
N LEU A 231 22.25 13.79 4.08
CA LEU A 231 22.44 15.24 4.23
C LEU A 231 23.62 15.60 5.18
N VAL A 232 23.92 14.69 6.10
CA VAL A 232 25.02 14.75 7.06
C VAL A 232 25.90 13.52 6.95
N ASP A 233 27.17 13.65 7.32
CA ASP A 233 28.16 12.56 7.27
C ASP A 233 27.83 11.47 8.30
N LEU A 234 27.33 10.34 7.79
CA LEU A 234 26.98 9.17 8.60
C LEU A 234 28.18 8.29 8.96
N GLU A 235 29.34 8.46 8.31
CA GLU A 235 30.57 7.73 8.68
C GLU A 235 31.29 8.40 9.86
N SER A 236 31.03 9.69 10.10
CA SER A 236 31.55 10.42 11.25
C SER A 236 30.87 9.98 12.56
N LYS A 237 31.55 9.09 13.31
CA LYS A 237 31.16 8.68 14.67
C LYS A 237 30.92 9.88 15.60
N LYS A 238 31.68 10.97 15.43
CA LYS A 238 31.56 12.20 16.22
C LYS A 238 30.29 12.99 15.87
N ALA A 239 29.93 13.08 14.60
CA ALA A 239 28.72 13.76 14.15
C ALA A 239 27.46 12.99 14.60
N ASN A 240 27.46 11.67 14.43
CA ASN A 240 26.37 10.81 14.88
C ASN A 240 26.20 10.88 16.41
N ALA A 241 27.28 10.73 17.19
CA ALA A 241 27.23 10.83 18.65
C ALA A 241 26.71 12.20 19.13
N LYS A 242 27.11 13.29 18.46
CA LYS A 242 26.63 14.64 18.79
C LYS A 242 25.13 14.80 18.54
N GLN A 243 24.61 14.33 17.40
CA GLN A 243 23.17 14.42 17.11
C GLN A 243 22.33 13.58 18.09
N LEU A 244 22.79 12.39 18.43
CA LEU A 244 22.13 11.53 19.42
C LEU A 244 22.11 12.15 20.81
N PHE A 245 23.24 12.69 21.24
CA PHE A 245 23.33 13.38 22.52
C PHE A 245 22.35 14.54 22.58
N MET A 246 22.29 15.36 21.53
CA MET A 246 21.38 16.50 21.43
C MET A 246 19.90 16.11 21.43
N GLU A 247 19.54 14.98 20.80
CA GLU A 247 18.18 14.45 20.84
C GLU A 247 17.80 14.00 22.25
N VAL A 248 18.67 13.24 22.92
CA VAL A 248 18.42 12.73 24.28
C VAL A 248 18.38 13.85 25.32
N THR A 249 19.19 14.90 25.15
CA THR A 249 19.27 16.01 26.11
C THR A 249 18.36 17.20 25.78
N GLY A 250 17.60 17.16 24.67
CA GLY A 250 16.72 18.24 24.23
C GLY A 250 17.43 19.58 23.95
N THR A 251 18.76 19.58 23.81
CA THR A 251 19.57 20.80 23.75
C THR A 251 19.70 21.29 22.30
N LYS A 252 19.16 22.48 21.99
CA LYS A 252 19.26 23.08 20.65
C LYS A 252 20.70 23.58 20.39
N SER A 253 21.28 23.20 19.24
CA SER A 253 22.60 23.65 18.81
C SER A 253 22.61 25.16 18.56
N SER A 254 23.56 25.88 19.17
CA SER A 254 23.89 27.27 18.85
C SER A 254 25.03 27.40 17.81
N SER A 255 25.40 26.33 17.09
CA SER A 255 26.49 26.34 16.08
C SER A 255 26.14 25.66 14.75
N SER A 256 26.03 26.49 13.70
CA SER A 256 26.74 26.41 12.41
C SER A 256 26.63 25.21 11.45
N ASP A 257 25.56 24.42 11.44
CA ASP A 257 25.31 23.48 10.31
C ASP A 257 23.82 23.45 9.90
N ASN A 258 23.34 24.57 9.35
CA ASN A 258 21.98 24.70 8.82
C ASN A 258 21.84 24.05 7.43
N ARG A 259 22.19 22.75 7.31
CA ARG A 259 22.15 22.02 6.03
C ARG A 259 20.77 22.08 5.38
N LEU A 260 19.71 21.94 6.17
CA LEU A 260 18.31 22.13 5.72
C LEU A 260 18.13 23.49 5.04
N GLY A 261 18.51 24.58 5.72
CA GLY A 261 18.37 25.94 5.19
C GLY A 261 19.14 26.17 3.90
N TYR A 262 20.41 25.73 3.84
CA TYR A 262 21.26 25.91 2.66
C TYR A 262 20.75 25.13 1.44
N TRP A 263 20.36 23.86 1.62
CA TRP A 263 19.80 23.07 0.52
C TRP A 263 18.43 23.59 0.08
N ARG A 264 17.57 24.02 1.01
CA ARG A 264 16.30 24.67 0.71
C ARG A 264 16.50 25.93 -0.13
N GLU A 265 17.40 26.81 0.29
CA GLU A 265 17.70 28.05 -0.43
C GLU A 265 18.28 27.77 -1.82
N LYS A 266 19.22 26.82 -1.93
CA LYS A 266 19.79 26.42 -3.23
C LYS A 266 18.72 25.91 -4.17
N LEU A 267 17.83 25.03 -3.72
CA LEU A 267 16.73 24.50 -4.53
C LEU A 267 15.80 25.61 -5.01
N SER A 268 15.33 26.47 -4.10
CA SER A 268 14.45 27.58 -4.45
C SER A 268 15.10 28.55 -5.45
N ARG A 269 16.36 28.90 -5.23
CA ARG A 269 17.12 29.81 -6.10
C ARG A 269 17.30 29.20 -7.49
N THR A 270 17.77 27.95 -7.59
CA THR A 270 18.00 27.30 -8.89
C THR A 270 16.68 27.07 -9.64
N LEU A 271 15.57 26.79 -8.94
CA LEU A 271 14.25 26.69 -9.55
C LEU A 271 13.81 28.03 -10.16
N GLN A 272 13.98 29.15 -9.43
CA GLN A 272 13.66 30.50 -9.90
C GLN A 272 14.57 30.96 -11.05
N GLU A 273 15.86 30.58 -11.02
CA GLU A 273 16.82 30.85 -12.10
C GLU A 273 16.48 30.08 -13.38
N CYS A 274 16.15 28.79 -13.24
CA CYS A 274 15.83 27.94 -14.38
C CYS A 274 14.44 28.25 -14.95
N LEU A 275 13.46 28.59 -14.12
CA LEU A 275 12.07 28.79 -14.51
C LEU A 275 11.56 30.19 -14.14
N PRO A 276 12.14 31.28 -14.67
CA PRO A 276 11.82 32.64 -14.23
C PRO A 276 10.36 33.06 -14.51
N HIS A 277 9.69 32.39 -15.45
CA HIS A 277 8.30 32.65 -15.83
C HIS A 277 7.28 31.84 -15.02
N LEU A 278 7.74 30.88 -14.21
CA LEU A 278 6.89 30.02 -13.40
C LEU A 278 7.23 30.24 -11.93
N GLN A 279 6.23 30.64 -11.15
CA GLN A 279 6.41 30.80 -9.72
C GLN A 279 6.07 29.50 -9.02
N TYR A 280 6.98 29.00 -8.19
CA TYR A 280 6.77 27.85 -7.33
C TYR A 280 6.81 28.27 -5.88
N ARG A 281 5.86 27.78 -5.11
CA ARG A 281 5.80 27.96 -3.67
C ARG A 281 6.32 26.71 -2.97
N LEU A 282 7.21 26.91 -2.02
CA LEU A 282 7.59 25.85 -1.09
C LEU A 282 6.42 25.56 -0.15
N ILE A 283 5.83 24.37 -0.24
CA ILE A 283 4.72 23.96 0.63
C ILE A 283 5.20 23.18 1.85
N ASP A 284 6.34 22.49 1.72
CA ASP A 284 6.88 21.67 2.81
C ASP A 284 8.39 21.45 2.66
N CYS A 285 9.14 21.47 3.77
CA CYS A 285 10.57 21.17 3.76
C CYS A 285 11.05 20.68 5.12
N HIS A 286 11.50 19.42 5.18
CA HIS A 286 11.88 18.78 6.43
C HIS A 286 13.12 17.91 6.32
N GLN A 287 13.73 17.68 7.48
CA GLN A 287 14.90 16.83 7.65
C GLN A 287 14.67 15.86 8.80
N LEU A 288 15.14 14.63 8.65
CA LEU A 288 15.31 13.63 9.71
C LEU A 288 16.74 13.08 9.62
N PHE A 289 17.64 13.58 10.47
CA PHE A 289 19.08 13.23 10.41
C PHE A 289 19.65 13.43 9.00
N GLY A 290 19.93 12.35 8.26
CA GLY A 290 20.44 12.38 6.89
C GLY A 290 19.36 12.45 5.82
N LEU A 291 18.08 12.28 6.14
CA LEU A 291 16.98 12.41 5.19
C LEU A 291 16.57 13.88 5.06
N PHE A 292 16.28 14.31 3.84
CA PHE A 292 15.77 15.64 3.53
C PHE A 292 14.68 15.52 2.45
N GLN A 293 13.58 16.23 2.62
CA GLN A 293 12.50 16.26 1.65
C GLN A 293 12.05 17.72 1.48
N CYS A 294 11.87 18.14 0.23
CA CYS A 294 11.48 19.48 -0.13
C CYS A 294 10.43 19.41 -1.24
N THR A 295 9.23 19.92 -0.97
CA THR A 295 8.09 19.85 -1.87
C THR A 295 7.63 21.23 -2.28
N PHE A 296 7.58 21.48 -3.58
CA PHE A 296 7.12 22.71 -4.20
C PHE A 296 5.83 22.48 -4.98
N LEU A 297 4.96 23.48 -4.95
CA LEU A 297 3.71 23.54 -5.70
C LEU A 297 3.74 24.76 -6.61
N LEU A 298 3.36 24.59 -7.87
CA LEU A 298 3.23 25.70 -8.81
C LEU A 298 2.21 26.72 -8.27
N GLU A 299 2.50 28.01 -8.36
CA GLU A 299 1.70 29.06 -7.74
C GLU A 299 0.24 29.05 -8.21
N SER A 300 -0.01 28.70 -9.47
CA SER A 300 -1.37 28.57 -10.03
C SER A 300 -2.19 27.43 -9.42
N GLU A 301 -1.55 26.51 -8.68
CA GLU A 301 -2.19 25.39 -8.00
C GLU A 301 -2.50 25.65 -6.52
N ILE A 302 -2.02 26.77 -5.95
CA ILE A 302 -2.22 27.09 -4.53
C ILE A 302 -3.69 27.23 -4.17
N SER A 303 -4.51 27.77 -5.06
CA SER A 303 -5.96 27.89 -4.83
C SER A 303 -6.67 26.53 -4.78
N ASN A 304 -6.06 25.48 -5.32
CA ASN A 304 -6.56 24.11 -5.27
C ASN A 304 -6.04 23.34 -4.05
N LEU A 305 -5.02 23.83 -3.34
CA LEU A 305 -4.48 23.18 -2.15
C LEU A 305 -5.46 23.37 -0.97
N ILE A 306 -5.91 22.27 -0.37
CA ILE A 306 -6.81 22.35 0.78
C ILE A 306 -6.03 22.85 1.99
N GLN A 307 -6.51 23.94 2.58
CA GLN A 307 -5.87 24.58 3.73
C GLN A 307 -5.78 23.61 4.92
N GLY A 308 -4.62 23.58 5.57
CA GLY A 308 -4.36 22.70 6.72
C GLY A 308 -4.14 21.22 6.37
N SER A 309 -4.26 20.82 5.09
CA SER A 309 -4.11 19.42 4.69
C SER A 309 -2.65 18.93 4.65
N ILE A 310 -1.68 19.86 4.58
CA ILE A 310 -0.26 19.55 4.58
C ILE A 310 0.11 18.93 5.93
N SER A 311 0.68 17.74 5.90
CA SER A 311 1.17 17.08 7.10
C SER A 311 2.46 16.31 6.84
N LEU A 312 3.28 16.21 7.88
CA LEU A 312 4.56 15.51 7.90
C LEU A 312 4.45 14.30 8.82
N ALA A 313 5.00 13.17 8.39
CA ALA A 313 5.26 12.01 9.22
C ALA A 313 6.73 11.60 9.12
N GLN A 314 7.25 11.00 10.20
CA GLN A 314 8.64 10.57 10.30
C GLN A 314 8.71 9.21 10.98
N VAL A 315 9.50 8.29 10.42
CA VAL A 315 9.72 6.95 10.97
C VAL A 315 11.22 6.69 11.07
N LYS A 316 11.67 6.26 12.24
CA LYS A 316 13.08 5.89 12.49
C LYS A 316 13.21 4.38 12.49
N THR A 317 14.20 3.83 11.78
CA THR A 317 14.45 2.37 11.74
C THR A 317 15.87 1.97 12.14
N GLY A 318 16.80 2.93 12.29
CA GLY A 318 18.17 2.64 12.71
C GLY A 318 18.25 2.02 14.11
N LEU A 319 19.15 1.05 14.31
CA LEU A 319 19.38 0.32 15.57
C LEU A 319 18.08 -0.16 16.26
N GLY A 320 17.16 -0.75 15.51
CA GLY A 320 15.89 -1.25 16.06
C GLY A 320 14.91 -0.14 16.44
N GLY A 321 14.95 1.00 15.74
CA GLY A 321 14.08 2.16 15.97
C GLY A 321 14.65 3.21 16.94
N LEU A 322 15.81 2.95 17.54
CA LEU A 322 16.49 3.84 18.49
C LEU A 322 17.37 4.92 17.83
N HIS A 323 17.61 4.83 16.53
CA HIS A 323 18.43 5.77 15.76
C HIS A 323 17.72 6.27 14.51
N GLY A 324 17.86 7.57 14.21
CA GLY A 324 17.29 8.19 13.02
C GLY A 324 18.20 8.23 11.79
N ASN A 325 19.38 7.58 11.79
CA ASN A 325 20.28 7.55 10.63
C ASN A 325 19.73 6.74 9.43
N LYS A 326 18.66 5.99 9.65
CA LYS A 326 17.86 5.23 8.68
C LYS A 326 16.39 5.39 9.04
N GLY A 327 15.53 5.30 8.02
CA GLY A 327 14.10 5.47 8.22
C GLY A 327 13.43 6.12 7.02
N GLY A 328 12.35 6.84 7.27
CA GLY A 328 11.60 7.57 6.26
C GLY A 328 11.00 8.88 6.79
N ILE A 329 10.81 9.82 5.87
CA ILE A 329 10.01 11.03 6.07
C ILE A 329 8.95 11.07 4.97
N ALA A 330 7.78 11.59 5.29
CA ALA A 330 6.69 11.65 4.36
C ALA A 330 5.93 12.96 4.48
N THR A 331 5.63 13.57 3.34
CA THR A 331 4.73 14.73 3.23
C THR A 331 3.45 14.28 2.57
N ARG A 332 2.30 14.58 3.18
CA ARG A 332 0.99 14.44 2.53
C ARG A 332 0.29 15.79 2.41
N PHE A 333 -0.57 15.92 1.41
CA PHE A 333 -1.49 17.05 1.27
C PHE A 333 -2.67 16.68 0.35
N LEU A 334 -3.71 17.50 0.36
CA LEU A 334 -4.85 17.37 -0.54
C LEU A 334 -4.81 18.47 -1.61
N LEU A 335 -4.86 18.08 -2.88
CA LEU A 335 -5.02 18.99 -4.01
C LEU A 335 -6.40 18.75 -4.63
N ASN A 336 -7.28 19.74 -4.54
CA ASN A 336 -8.73 19.54 -4.65
C ASN A 336 -9.16 18.38 -3.74
N ASP A 337 -9.90 17.42 -4.28
CA ASP A 337 -10.47 16.29 -3.57
C ASP A 337 -9.65 15.02 -3.81
N THR A 338 -8.32 15.20 -3.92
CA THR A 338 -7.35 14.13 -4.16
C THR A 338 -6.20 14.19 -3.18
N SER A 339 -5.93 13.08 -2.52
CA SER A 339 -4.84 12.93 -1.56
C SER A 339 -3.54 12.48 -2.22
N LEU A 340 -2.45 13.20 -1.92
CA LEU A 340 -1.10 12.86 -2.35
C LEU A 340 -0.20 12.62 -1.14
N CYS A 341 0.67 11.62 -1.23
CA CYS A 341 1.65 11.27 -0.21
C CYS A 341 3.01 11.01 -0.87
N PHE A 342 4.05 11.69 -0.41
CA PHE A 342 5.41 11.58 -0.91
C PHE A 342 6.31 11.07 0.21
N LEU A 343 6.86 9.88 0.07
CA LEU A 343 7.78 9.26 1.03
C LEU A 343 9.21 9.30 0.49
N ASN A 344 10.14 9.76 1.34
CA ASN A 344 11.58 9.61 1.17
C ASN A 344 12.09 8.58 2.18
N CYS A 345 12.95 7.64 1.76
CA CYS A 345 13.59 6.70 2.68
C CYS A 345 15.10 6.53 2.48
N HIS A 346 15.73 5.98 3.53
CA HIS A 346 17.08 5.45 3.49
C HIS A 346 17.10 4.15 4.29
N LEU A 347 17.17 3.02 3.58
CA LEU A 347 17.05 1.68 4.17
C LEU A 347 18.40 1.07 4.57
N ALA A 348 18.35 -0.05 5.29
CA ALA A 348 19.53 -0.80 5.72
C ALA A 348 20.52 -1.10 4.57
N ALA A 349 21.78 -0.72 4.78
CA ALA A 349 22.87 -0.95 3.86
C ALA A 349 23.38 -2.40 3.89
N HIS A 350 24.37 -2.71 3.05
CA HIS A 350 25.06 -3.99 2.87
C HIS A 350 24.34 -5.02 1.98
N GLN A 351 25.14 -5.77 1.22
CA GLN A 351 24.68 -6.74 0.22
C GLN A 351 23.69 -7.76 0.78
N SER A 352 24.06 -8.42 1.88
CA SER A 352 23.32 -9.56 2.45
C SER A 352 22.06 -9.18 3.25
N HIS A 353 21.78 -7.88 3.43
CA HIS A 353 20.77 -7.40 4.39
C HIS A 353 19.38 -7.19 3.76
N VAL A 354 18.98 -8.06 2.83
CA VAL A 354 17.66 -7.99 2.15
C VAL A 354 16.51 -8.02 3.15
N SER A 355 16.58 -8.93 4.14
CA SER A 355 15.55 -9.04 5.18
C SER A 355 15.44 -7.77 6.02
N ALA A 356 16.56 -7.14 6.38
CA ALA A 356 16.55 -5.87 7.11
C ALA A 356 15.92 -4.73 6.29
N ARG A 357 16.20 -4.65 4.99
CA ARG A 357 15.52 -3.68 4.09
C ARG A 357 14.02 -3.93 3.99
N ASN A 358 13.60 -5.19 3.88
CA ASN A 358 12.18 -5.55 3.86
C ASN A 358 11.47 -5.15 5.18
N ASN A 359 12.15 -5.32 6.32
CA ASN A 359 11.64 -4.91 7.62
C ASN A 359 11.57 -3.38 7.72
N ASP A 360 12.61 -2.66 7.28
CA ASP A 360 12.60 -1.20 7.23
C ASP A 360 11.46 -0.67 6.36
N LEU A 361 11.23 -1.26 5.17
CA LEU A 361 10.11 -0.90 4.30
C LEU A 361 8.76 -1.08 5.00
N THR A 362 8.56 -2.23 5.64
CA THR A 362 7.34 -2.53 6.39
C THR A 362 7.14 -1.51 7.51
N ALA A 363 8.19 -1.26 8.30
CA ALA A 363 8.16 -0.31 9.41
C ALA A 363 7.87 1.12 8.93
N ILE A 364 8.49 1.58 7.84
CA ILE A 364 8.25 2.91 7.28
C ILE A 364 6.82 3.01 6.72
N ARG A 365 6.38 2.05 5.91
CA ARG A 365 5.04 2.06 5.31
C ARG A 365 3.95 2.10 6.38
N ASP A 366 4.05 1.22 7.37
CA ASP A 366 3.02 1.02 8.40
C ASP A 366 3.12 2.03 9.55
N GLY A 367 4.34 2.50 9.85
CA GLY A 367 4.60 3.50 10.89
C GLY A 367 4.46 4.95 10.41
N THR A 368 4.29 5.19 9.10
CA THR A 368 4.00 6.52 8.57
C THR A 368 2.56 6.87 8.89
N THR A 369 2.38 7.53 10.04
CA THR A 369 1.08 7.99 10.54
C THR A 369 1.00 9.51 10.55
N PHE A 370 -0.03 10.04 9.92
CA PHE A 370 -0.40 11.46 9.94
C PHE A 370 -1.53 11.70 10.96
N PRO A 371 -1.70 12.94 11.44
CA PRO A 371 -2.90 13.32 12.19
C PRO A 371 -4.14 13.05 11.35
N TYR A 372 -5.21 12.60 12.02
CA TYR A 372 -6.54 12.55 11.43
C TYR A 372 -6.88 13.92 10.85
N PHE A 373 -7.32 13.94 9.60
CA PHE A 373 -7.71 15.17 8.91
C PHE A 373 -9.23 15.18 8.80
N ASP A 374 -9.87 15.92 9.70
CA ASP A 374 -11.33 16.01 9.74
C ASP A 374 -11.83 16.74 8.49
N ILE A 375 -12.35 15.98 7.56
CA ILE A 375 -12.97 16.50 6.35
C ILE A 375 -14.32 15.78 6.20
N ASP A 376 -15.38 16.57 6.01
CA ASP A 376 -16.78 16.11 5.92
C ASP A 376 -17.06 15.38 4.58
N THR A 377 -16.07 14.67 4.05
CA THR A 377 -16.03 14.21 2.67
C THR A 377 -15.31 12.86 2.59
N ASP A 378 -16.08 11.77 2.62
CA ASP A 378 -15.59 10.37 2.55
C ASP A 378 -14.84 10.01 1.24
N ALA A 379 -14.64 10.95 0.32
CA ALA A 379 -14.22 10.70 -1.06
C ALA A 379 -12.76 11.10 -1.37
N VAL A 380 -12.04 11.69 -0.41
CA VAL A 380 -10.67 12.21 -0.63
C VAL A 380 -9.57 11.20 -0.31
N PHE A 381 -9.88 10.17 0.48
CA PHE A 381 -9.01 9.04 0.78
C PHE A 381 -9.56 7.77 0.11
N THR A 382 -8.72 6.75 -0.02
CA THR A 382 -9.04 5.49 -0.69
C THR A 382 -9.28 4.37 0.31
N GLN A 383 -9.97 3.32 -0.13
CA GLN A 383 -10.15 2.07 0.62
C GLN A 383 -10.82 2.26 2.00
N GLY A 384 -11.56 3.36 2.18
CA GLY A 384 -12.20 3.70 3.46
C GLY A 384 -11.23 4.18 4.54
N GLY A 385 -10.01 4.57 4.16
CA GLY A 385 -9.04 5.19 5.05
C GLY A 385 -9.46 6.61 5.43
N ASP A 386 -8.90 7.11 6.53
CA ASP A 386 -9.15 8.45 7.08
C ASP A 386 -7.97 9.41 6.87
N GLY A 387 -6.98 8.96 6.08
CA GLY A 387 -5.81 9.74 5.74
C GLY A 387 -4.74 9.74 6.85
N THR A 388 -4.92 8.93 7.90
CA THR A 388 -3.90 8.73 8.93
C THR A 388 -2.77 7.84 8.42
N LEU A 389 -3.04 6.85 7.57
CA LEU A 389 -2.02 5.94 7.05
C LEU A 389 -1.54 6.36 5.67
N SER A 390 -0.27 6.06 5.38
CA SER A 390 0.33 6.34 4.06
C SER A 390 -0.46 5.72 2.90
N LEU A 391 -1.00 4.51 3.09
CA LEU A 391 -1.76 3.77 2.07
C LEU A 391 -3.19 4.27 1.84
N ASP A 392 -3.68 5.20 2.65
CA ASP A 392 -5.02 5.79 2.50
C ASP A 392 -5.08 6.77 1.32
N HIS A 393 -3.94 7.17 0.76
CA HIS A 393 -3.87 8.27 -0.19
C HIS A 393 -4.06 7.81 -1.65
N ASN A 394 -4.64 8.66 -2.51
CA ASN A 394 -4.89 8.35 -3.93
C ASN A 394 -3.60 8.15 -4.72
N HIS A 395 -2.61 9.01 -4.47
CA HIS A 395 -1.32 9.02 -5.16
C HIS A 395 -0.20 8.93 -4.13
N ILE A 396 0.57 7.85 -4.19
CA ILE A 396 1.66 7.59 -3.25
C ILE A 396 2.95 7.45 -4.05
N PHE A 397 3.90 8.33 -3.78
CA PHE A 397 5.25 8.28 -4.31
C PHE A 397 6.18 7.76 -3.22
N PHE A 398 6.95 6.72 -3.53
CA PHE A 398 7.92 6.14 -2.62
C PHE A 398 9.30 6.21 -3.28
N ALA A 399 10.15 7.11 -2.80
CA ALA A 399 11.46 7.37 -3.39
C ALA A 399 12.55 7.32 -2.32
N GLY A 400 13.79 7.08 -2.71
CA GLY A 400 14.90 7.11 -1.76
C GLY A 400 16.10 6.28 -2.18
N ASP A 401 17.01 6.13 -1.22
CA ASP A 401 18.05 5.10 -1.24
C ASP A 401 17.50 3.83 -0.58
N LEU A 402 16.90 2.97 -1.40
CA LEU A 402 16.34 1.70 -0.95
C LEU A 402 17.43 0.65 -0.71
N ASN A 403 18.68 0.90 -1.11
CA ASN A 403 19.84 0.06 -0.81
C ASN A 403 19.76 -1.41 -1.27
N TYR A 404 18.79 -1.80 -2.11
CA TYR A 404 18.78 -3.11 -2.75
C TYR A 404 19.92 -3.22 -3.76
N ARG A 405 20.46 -4.44 -3.90
CA ARG A 405 21.70 -4.72 -4.62
C ARG A 405 21.48 -5.72 -5.75
N ILE A 406 22.49 -5.89 -6.58
CA ILE A 406 22.54 -6.93 -7.61
C ILE A 406 23.30 -8.14 -7.05
N ASP A 407 22.67 -9.30 -7.01
CA ASP A 407 23.26 -10.54 -6.48
C ASP A 407 24.05 -11.30 -7.55
N LEU A 408 25.12 -10.66 -8.03
CA LEU A 408 26.08 -11.23 -8.97
C LEU A 408 27.53 -10.85 -8.59
N PRO A 409 28.54 -11.62 -9.03
CA PRO A 409 29.94 -11.24 -8.87
C PRO A 409 30.24 -9.89 -9.54
N ARG A 410 31.09 -9.07 -8.90
CA ARG A 410 31.41 -7.70 -9.37
C ARG A 410 31.84 -7.65 -10.83
N GLU A 411 32.73 -8.53 -11.25
CA GLU A 411 33.28 -8.49 -12.62
C GLU A 411 32.21 -8.85 -13.67
N THR A 412 31.30 -9.77 -13.35
CA THR A 412 30.11 -10.06 -14.19
C THR A 412 29.22 -8.83 -14.31
N VAL A 413 28.97 -8.13 -13.19
CA VAL A 413 28.17 -6.90 -13.20
C VAL A 413 28.81 -5.82 -14.05
N LEU A 414 30.13 -5.60 -13.93
CA LEU A 414 30.84 -4.60 -14.72
C LEU A 414 30.83 -4.91 -16.22
N GLN A 415 31.03 -6.18 -16.61
CA GLN A 415 30.94 -6.60 -18.01
C GLN A 415 29.54 -6.38 -18.60
N ALA A 416 28.49 -6.76 -17.87
CA ALA A 416 27.12 -6.53 -18.30
C ALA A 416 26.78 -5.03 -18.40
N ILE A 417 27.32 -4.18 -17.51
CA ILE A 417 27.17 -2.72 -17.61
C ILE A 417 27.83 -2.18 -18.88
N ASP A 418 29.04 -2.63 -19.21
CA ASP A 418 29.78 -2.23 -20.41
C ASP A 418 29.00 -2.57 -21.70
N HIS A 419 28.38 -3.76 -21.73
CA HIS A 419 27.50 -4.19 -22.81
C HIS A 419 26.06 -3.66 -22.74
N ARG A 420 25.72 -2.85 -21.72
CA ARG A 420 24.38 -2.31 -21.46
C ARG A 420 23.29 -3.38 -21.31
N GLU A 421 23.65 -4.55 -20.78
CA GLU A 421 22.76 -5.68 -20.53
C GLU A 421 21.95 -5.50 -19.22
N TYR A 422 21.26 -4.37 -19.07
CA TYR A 422 20.55 -4.04 -17.84
C TYR A 422 19.39 -5.01 -17.55
N THR A 423 18.71 -5.51 -18.58
CA THR A 423 17.64 -6.51 -18.41
C THR A 423 18.15 -7.79 -17.75
N LEU A 424 19.37 -8.23 -18.07
CA LEU A 424 20.00 -9.38 -17.41
C LEU A 424 20.26 -9.06 -15.94
N LEU A 425 20.87 -7.92 -15.66
CA LEU A 425 21.19 -7.52 -14.29
C LEU A 425 19.94 -7.36 -13.41
N LEU A 426 18.83 -6.88 -13.96
CA LEU A 426 17.55 -6.73 -13.25
C LEU A 426 16.93 -8.08 -12.85
N GLN A 427 17.28 -9.19 -13.52
CA GLN A 427 16.88 -10.54 -13.06
C GLN A 427 17.55 -10.93 -11.74
N HIS A 428 18.65 -10.25 -11.39
CA HIS A 428 19.41 -10.45 -10.16
C HIS A 428 19.34 -9.23 -9.21
N ASP A 429 18.54 -8.21 -9.56
CA ASP A 429 18.26 -7.09 -8.68
C ASP A 429 17.35 -7.53 -7.54
N GLN A 430 17.79 -7.34 -6.31
CA GLN A 430 17.07 -7.81 -5.14
C GLN A 430 15.68 -7.18 -5.01
N LEU A 431 15.49 -5.90 -5.39
CA LEU A 431 14.17 -5.27 -5.33
C LEU A 431 13.23 -5.88 -6.38
N SER A 432 13.69 -6.04 -7.62
CA SER A 432 12.94 -6.74 -8.67
C SER A 432 12.55 -8.17 -8.25
N LEU A 433 13.47 -8.90 -7.61
CA LEU A 433 13.20 -10.23 -7.06
C LEU A 433 12.17 -10.19 -5.92
N GLN A 434 12.21 -9.19 -5.03
CA GLN A 434 11.17 -9.03 -4.00
C GLN A 434 9.79 -8.79 -4.63
N PHE A 435 9.69 -7.97 -5.68
CA PHE A 435 8.43 -7.79 -6.39
C PHE A 435 7.92 -9.08 -7.02
N ALA A 436 8.80 -9.87 -7.64
CA ALA A 436 8.46 -11.09 -8.35
C ALA A 436 8.13 -12.28 -7.42
N GLN A 437 8.89 -12.45 -6.34
CA GLN A 437 8.90 -13.70 -5.56
C GLN A 437 8.29 -13.56 -4.16
N ASN A 438 8.26 -12.35 -3.58
CA ASN A 438 7.72 -12.14 -2.24
C ASN A 438 6.25 -11.70 -2.31
N ALA A 439 5.34 -12.65 -2.05
CA ALA A 439 3.89 -12.41 -2.09
C ALA A 439 3.43 -11.34 -1.09
N TYR A 440 4.14 -11.19 0.04
CA TYR A 440 3.82 -10.25 1.12
C TYR A 440 4.72 -9.01 1.11
N PHE A 441 5.37 -8.71 -0.03
CA PHE A 441 6.28 -7.58 -0.12
C PHE A 441 5.58 -6.27 0.21
N ALA A 442 6.22 -5.42 1.03
CA ALA A 442 5.59 -4.24 1.60
C ALA A 442 5.07 -3.25 0.54
N LEU A 443 5.77 -3.16 -0.60
CA LEU A 443 5.42 -2.29 -1.72
C LEU A 443 4.58 -3.00 -2.80
N LYS A 444 3.90 -4.11 -2.48
CA LYS A 444 2.94 -4.72 -3.42
C LYS A 444 1.88 -3.70 -3.85
N GLY A 445 1.65 -3.64 -5.16
CA GLY A 445 0.75 -2.67 -5.80
C GLY A 445 1.37 -1.32 -6.13
N PHE A 446 2.63 -1.08 -5.74
CA PHE A 446 3.43 -0.02 -6.35
C PHE A 446 3.98 -0.49 -7.69
N ILE A 447 4.20 0.46 -8.59
CA ILE A 447 4.80 0.26 -9.90
C ILE A 447 6.12 1.03 -9.99
N GLU A 448 7.07 0.43 -10.70
CA GLU A 448 8.34 1.02 -11.10
C GLU A 448 8.52 0.82 -12.61
N PRO A 449 8.82 1.87 -13.38
CA PRO A 449 9.04 1.72 -14.82
C PRO A 449 10.29 0.89 -15.12
N PRO A 450 10.41 0.33 -16.35
CA PRO A 450 11.62 -0.34 -16.78
C PRO A 450 12.86 0.55 -16.60
N ILE A 451 13.85 0.04 -15.87
CA ILE A 451 15.13 0.73 -15.70
C ILE A 451 15.96 0.56 -16.97
N THR A 452 16.30 1.67 -17.60
CA THR A 452 17.08 1.74 -18.85
C THR A 452 18.43 2.43 -18.67
N PHE A 453 18.82 2.71 -17.43
CA PHE A 453 20.04 3.40 -17.07
C PHE A 453 20.96 2.52 -16.20
N ALA A 454 22.27 2.78 -16.27
CA ALA A 454 23.28 2.05 -15.49
C ALA A 454 23.09 2.17 -13.96
N PRO A 455 23.59 1.20 -13.16
CA PRO A 455 23.57 1.27 -11.71
C PRO A 455 24.08 2.59 -11.13
N THR A 456 23.38 3.10 -10.13
CA THR A 456 23.58 4.44 -9.55
C THR A 456 24.58 4.46 -8.39
N PHE A 457 24.96 3.29 -7.87
CA PHE A 457 25.92 3.10 -6.79
C PHE A 457 26.93 2.00 -7.19
N LYS A 458 28.18 1.94 -6.72
CA LYS A 458 28.95 2.95 -5.97
C LYS A 458 30.04 3.50 -6.89
N TYR A 459 30.17 4.81 -6.98
CA TYR A 459 31.19 5.48 -7.79
C TYR A 459 32.32 6.02 -6.92
N ASP A 460 33.49 6.19 -7.52
CA ASP A 460 34.53 7.06 -6.96
C ASP A 460 34.05 8.52 -7.06
N VAL A 461 34.11 9.27 -5.96
CA VAL A 461 33.66 10.67 -5.93
C VAL A 461 34.48 11.51 -6.92
N GLY A 462 33.81 12.36 -7.69
CA GLY A 462 34.42 13.19 -8.74
C GLY A 462 34.70 12.44 -10.04
N SER A 463 34.24 11.19 -10.17
CA SER A 463 34.57 10.30 -11.29
C SER A 463 33.35 9.54 -11.82
N THR A 464 33.44 9.05 -13.05
CA THR A 464 32.50 8.09 -13.66
C THR A 464 32.88 6.63 -13.42
N ARG A 465 34.00 6.39 -12.73
CA ARG A 465 34.49 5.04 -12.41
C ARG A 465 33.74 4.46 -11.20
N TYR A 466 33.34 3.19 -11.30
CA TYR A 466 32.82 2.44 -10.16
C TYR A 466 33.91 2.13 -9.13
N ASP A 467 33.49 1.99 -7.87
CA ASP A 467 34.31 1.89 -6.65
C ASP A 467 35.62 1.11 -6.86
N SER A 468 36.72 1.87 -6.77
CA SER A 468 38.09 1.37 -6.86
C SER A 468 38.78 1.25 -5.51
N SER A 469 38.08 1.55 -4.41
CA SER A 469 38.57 1.33 -3.06
C SER A 469 38.79 -0.16 -2.78
N GLU A 470 39.49 -0.48 -1.68
CA GLU A 470 39.70 -1.85 -1.21
C GLU A 470 38.39 -2.63 -1.01
N LYS A 471 37.29 -1.93 -0.71
CA LYS A 471 35.97 -2.54 -0.49
C LYS A 471 35.34 -3.08 -1.77
N ARG A 472 35.77 -2.59 -2.95
CA ARG A 472 35.34 -3.00 -4.30
C ARG A 472 33.85 -3.35 -4.34
N ARG A 473 32.98 -2.41 -3.96
CA ARG A 473 31.53 -2.65 -3.93
C ARG A 473 31.02 -3.01 -5.33
N VAL A 474 30.09 -3.97 -5.37
CA VAL A 474 29.38 -4.32 -6.59
C VAL A 474 28.44 -3.15 -6.95
N PRO A 475 28.40 -2.72 -8.23
CA PRO A 475 27.43 -1.73 -8.65
C PRO A 475 25.98 -2.16 -8.40
N ALA A 476 25.09 -1.22 -8.06
CA ALA A 476 23.69 -1.50 -7.75
C ALA A 476 22.75 -0.31 -8.06
N TRP A 477 21.47 -0.61 -8.29
CA TRP A 477 20.39 0.37 -8.33
C TRP A 477 19.81 0.56 -6.92
N CYS A 478 20.55 1.31 -6.11
CA CYS A 478 20.13 1.67 -4.75
C CYS A 478 19.03 2.72 -4.75
N ASP A 479 19.10 3.69 -5.67
CA ASP A 479 18.24 4.87 -5.74
C ASP A 479 17.02 4.60 -6.63
N ARG A 480 15.80 4.64 -6.06
CA ARG A 480 14.57 4.18 -6.74
C ARG A 480 13.42 5.17 -6.58
N VAL A 481 12.50 5.18 -7.55
CA VAL A 481 11.24 5.94 -7.47
C VAL A 481 10.10 5.03 -7.88
N LEU A 482 9.21 4.75 -6.94
CA LEU A 482 8.04 3.91 -7.11
C LEU A 482 6.77 4.73 -6.92
N TYR A 483 5.68 4.29 -7.55
CA TYR A 483 4.40 5.00 -7.53
C TYR A 483 3.22 4.05 -7.36
N LYS A 484 2.20 4.48 -6.62
CA LYS A 484 0.91 3.80 -6.51
C LYS A 484 -0.21 4.80 -6.70
N GLY A 485 -1.16 4.50 -7.60
CA GLY A 485 -2.32 5.35 -7.88
C GLY A 485 -2.69 5.35 -9.37
N SER A 486 -3.66 6.18 -9.73
CA SER A 486 -4.10 6.41 -11.12
C SER A 486 -3.22 7.45 -11.82
N GLY A 487 -2.08 7.01 -12.35
CA GLY A 487 -1.15 7.88 -13.07
C GLY A 487 -0.28 7.11 -14.05
N ARG A 488 0.50 7.86 -14.83
CA ARG A 488 1.44 7.30 -15.82
C ARG A 488 2.80 7.96 -15.72
N PHE A 489 3.86 7.17 -15.78
CA PHE A 489 5.21 7.70 -15.92
C PHE A 489 5.41 8.26 -17.33
N LEU A 490 5.98 9.45 -17.42
CA LEU A 490 6.49 10.04 -18.66
C LEU A 490 7.97 9.75 -18.83
N GLU A 491 8.71 9.77 -17.72
CA GLU A 491 10.15 9.62 -17.72
C GLU A 491 10.60 8.95 -16.43
N TYR A 492 11.65 8.13 -16.52
CA TYR A 492 12.38 7.59 -15.39
C TYR A 492 13.86 7.45 -15.76
N THR A 493 14.70 8.29 -15.18
CA THR A 493 16.09 8.46 -15.62
C THR A 493 17.04 8.74 -14.45
N ARG A 494 18.35 8.69 -14.71
CA ARG A 494 19.40 9.14 -13.79
C ARG A 494 20.16 10.33 -14.36
N GLY A 495 20.68 11.19 -13.50
CA GLY A 495 21.60 12.27 -13.87
C GLY A 495 23.07 11.87 -13.67
N GLU A 496 23.97 12.53 -14.39
CA GLU A 496 25.41 12.22 -14.42
C GLU A 496 26.25 13.07 -13.46
N CYS A 497 25.67 13.48 -12.33
CA CYS A 497 26.37 14.27 -11.33
C CYS A 497 27.41 13.43 -10.58
N VAL A 498 28.66 13.91 -10.52
CA VAL A 498 29.80 13.16 -9.97
C VAL A 498 30.16 13.53 -8.53
N MET A 499 29.47 14.50 -7.91
CA MET A 499 29.86 14.98 -6.57
C MET A 499 29.58 13.98 -5.44
N SER A 500 28.73 12.98 -5.70
CA SER A 500 28.45 11.89 -4.77
C SER A 500 28.94 10.56 -5.37
N ASP A 501 29.13 9.57 -4.52
CA ASP A 501 29.31 8.17 -4.91
C ASP A 501 28.00 7.53 -5.41
N HIS A 502 26.89 8.26 -5.32
CA HIS A 502 25.61 7.95 -5.96
C HIS A 502 25.30 8.87 -7.14
N ARG A 503 24.53 8.34 -8.10
CA ARG A 503 23.92 9.12 -9.18
C ARG A 503 22.47 9.51 -8.83
N PRO A 504 22.09 10.78 -9.03
CA PRO A 504 20.72 11.24 -8.80
C PRO A 504 19.73 10.55 -9.74
N VAL A 505 18.53 10.25 -9.26
CA VAL A 505 17.45 9.62 -10.04
C VAL A 505 16.22 10.51 -10.02
N SER A 506 15.50 10.59 -11.13
CA SER A 506 14.25 11.34 -11.23
C SER A 506 13.19 10.64 -12.06
N ALA A 507 11.93 10.90 -11.73
CA ALA A 507 10.77 10.46 -12.47
C ALA A 507 9.81 11.63 -12.71
N MET A 508 9.19 11.63 -13.88
CA MET A 508 8.06 12.50 -14.20
C MET A 508 6.80 11.63 -14.31
N VAL A 509 5.77 11.94 -13.54
CA VAL A 509 4.51 11.18 -13.48
C VAL A 509 3.35 12.13 -13.68
N VAL A 510 2.44 11.80 -14.59
CA VAL A 510 1.16 12.51 -14.71
C VAL A 510 0.13 11.77 -13.87
N VAL A 511 -0.45 12.45 -12.88
CA VAL A 511 -1.48 11.91 -11.98
C VAL A 511 -2.82 12.57 -12.26
N ARG A 512 -3.90 11.84 -12.02
CA ARG A 512 -5.27 12.32 -12.26
C ARG A 512 -5.86 12.90 -10.98
N ILE A 513 -5.96 14.23 -10.91
CA ILE A 513 -6.57 14.95 -9.80
C ILE A 513 -8.07 15.10 -10.01
N LYS A 514 -8.83 14.69 -9.00
CA LYS A 514 -10.28 14.79 -8.87
C LYS A 514 -10.70 16.10 -8.19
N LYS A 515 -11.80 16.67 -8.68
CA LYS A 515 -12.57 17.73 -8.04
C LYS A 515 -14.04 17.37 -7.99
N ILE A 516 -14.64 17.43 -6.81
CA ILE A 516 -16.01 17.03 -6.49
C ILE A 516 -16.93 18.26 -6.47
N ASP A 517 -18.07 18.14 -7.12
CA ASP A 517 -19.25 18.99 -6.91
C ASP A 517 -20.07 18.39 -5.77
N TYR A 518 -19.85 18.90 -4.55
CA TYR A 518 -20.48 18.39 -3.33
C TYR A 518 -22.00 18.45 -3.35
N LYS A 519 -22.58 19.43 -4.06
CA LYS A 519 -24.03 19.53 -4.20
C LYS A 519 -24.57 18.39 -5.05
N ARG A 520 -23.87 18.01 -6.12
CA ARG A 520 -24.25 16.86 -6.94
C ARG A 520 -24.00 15.53 -6.23
N LEU A 521 -22.89 15.41 -5.50
CA LEU A 521 -22.61 14.24 -4.68
C LEU A 521 -23.75 13.99 -3.69
N GLU A 522 -24.22 15.04 -3.01
CA GLU A 522 -25.34 14.90 -2.07
C GLU A 522 -26.64 14.51 -2.78
N GLY A 523 -26.92 15.07 -3.96
CA GLY A 523 -28.04 14.63 -4.79
C GLY A 523 -27.96 13.14 -5.17
N VAL A 524 -26.78 12.65 -5.54
CA VAL A 524 -26.56 11.23 -5.84
C VAL A 524 -26.70 10.37 -4.59
N ARG A 525 -26.20 10.81 -3.43
CA ARG A 525 -26.36 10.12 -2.14
C ARG A 525 -27.84 9.95 -1.78
N LEU A 526 -28.64 10.99 -1.92
CA LEU A 526 -30.09 10.92 -1.67
C LEU A 526 -30.80 9.94 -2.61
N LEU A 527 -30.44 9.92 -3.90
CA LEU A 527 -30.99 8.94 -4.85
C LEU A 527 -30.57 7.50 -4.52
N VAL A 528 -29.33 7.30 -4.10
CA VAL A 528 -28.82 5.97 -3.68
C VAL A 528 -29.46 5.53 -2.37
N GLU A 529 -29.74 6.46 -1.44
CA GLU A 529 -30.43 6.19 -0.19
C GLU A 529 -31.84 5.65 -0.45
N ASP A 530 -32.61 6.32 -1.31
CA ASP A 530 -33.94 5.88 -1.76
C ASP A 530 -33.88 4.52 -2.48
N ALA A 531 -32.93 4.35 -3.40
CA ALA A 531 -32.70 3.08 -4.08
C ALA A 531 -32.29 1.95 -3.11
N GLY A 532 -31.67 2.30 -1.97
CA GLY A 532 -31.30 1.37 -0.90
C GLY A 532 -32.51 0.67 -0.28
N ILE A 533 -33.65 1.35 -0.18
CA ILE A 533 -34.91 0.74 0.29
C ILE A 533 -35.37 -0.33 -0.69
N SER A 534 -35.36 -0.01 -1.99
CA SER A 534 -35.71 -0.97 -3.05
C SER A 534 -34.75 -2.15 -3.12
N PHE A 535 -33.45 -1.91 -2.90
CA PHE A 535 -32.43 -2.95 -2.79
C PHE A 535 -32.77 -3.90 -1.63
N MET A 536 -32.94 -3.39 -0.41
CA MET A 536 -33.29 -4.21 0.75
C MET A 536 -34.60 -5.00 0.55
N GLN A 537 -35.64 -4.36 0.00
CA GLN A 537 -36.90 -5.04 -0.32
C GLN A 537 -36.70 -6.14 -1.37
N GLY A 538 -35.88 -5.92 -2.39
CA GLY A 538 -35.53 -6.93 -3.39
C GLY A 538 -34.86 -8.14 -2.75
N ARG A 539 -33.89 -7.87 -1.88
CA ARG A 539 -33.14 -8.89 -1.15
C ARG A 539 -34.04 -9.67 -0.21
N ALA A 540 -34.87 -9.02 0.60
CA ALA A 540 -35.83 -9.68 1.47
C ALA A 540 -36.86 -10.54 0.71
N ARG A 541 -37.23 -10.18 -0.53
CA ARG A 541 -38.12 -11.01 -1.37
C ARG A 541 -37.48 -12.33 -1.79
N GLU A 542 -36.16 -12.38 -1.99
CA GLU A 542 -35.44 -13.63 -2.25
C GLU A 542 -35.56 -14.63 -1.08
N TRP A 543 -35.89 -14.13 0.12
CA TRP A 543 -36.15 -14.91 1.33
C TRP A 543 -37.65 -15.19 1.59
N GLY A 544 -38.53 -14.89 0.63
CA GLY A 544 -39.96 -15.18 0.72
C GLY A 544 -40.81 -14.17 1.48
N VAL A 545 -40.31 -12.95 1.74
CA VAL A 545 -41.08 -11.88 2.40
C VAL A 545 -42.06 -11.22 1.42
N GLY A 546 -43.35 -11.18 1.79
CA GLY A 546 -44.41 -10.52 1.01
C GLY A 546 -44.40 -8.98 1.12
N ARG A 547 -45.01 -8.29 0.14
CA ARG A 547 -44.95 -6.81 -0.03
C ARG A 547 -45.41 -5.97 1.18
N GLY A 548 -46.19 -6.53 2.11
CA GLY A 548 -46.84 -5.77 3.19
C GLY A 548 -46.05 -5.60 4.50
N LEU A 549 -44.88 -6.20 4.64
CA LEU A 549 -44.08 -6.20 5.89
C LEU A 549 -42.88 -5.24 5.86
N ILE A 550 -42.58 -4.59 4.73
CA ILE A 550 -41.34 -3.80 4.52
C ILE A 550 -41.67 -2.31 4.27
N ALA A 551 -42.66 -1.78 5.00
CA ALA A 551 -43.11 -0.39 4.92
C ALA A 551 -42.60 0.43 6.11
#